data_AF-A0A9E3K6I3-F1
#
_entry.id   AF-A0A9E3K6I3-F1
#
_cell.length_a   1.000
_cell.length_b   1.000
_cell.length_c   1.000
_cell.angle_alpha   90.00
_cell.angle_beta   90.00
_cell.angle_gamma   90.00
#
_symmetry.space_group_name_H-M   'P 1'
#
loop_
_entity.id
_entity.type
_entity.pdbx_description
1 polymer ?
#
loop_
_entity_poly.entity_id
_entity_poly.type
_entity_poly.pdbx_seq_one_letter_code
_entity_poly.pdbx_strand_id
1 'polypeptide(L)'
;MKHVTSLLLGLLLVVGVQAQQVFKHTATSSNTNNNWTTIDHPSTNNNPNAILVVTSDYGTTGPYVNKSLGVWYYNNRWNIFYQDQSAMARNAIFNVMVAEPASNAFIHQATGSSISGSSTLIDRAGLNGVSTAKLLVTQNYGTSGPYNNRPLGVYYFNERWIIRNLSGSTMPLGAKFNVIRVDEAFTATSNTITSNWFTIENAFTNDNPNALVFVTRRGSDNRNPKEVGVWYNGGNWHIFNQDRAAMPQNITFNVAAFGGDEIRPPAPIPSGATVVSRDDWFRPLDNILRTAFIRINNYTPNQNEFNATGERAFLLPGDSFFRMRAAGRDIRMAFNIDMIEGGPDNRCKAYINDWNTNSASSAVDGGRLRVLMSFENAGIELVTNCYNNACCEGNPFCPGAGCPDYELNNAAIDLFLTPVMRGNRLSYTSEVNFRADVGELGDDPCTDNFWAFLCDWDLVPRRGERQNMIRNAIQTEVRNQLDAPAIRAIVEGALAAAMPEGEFSDVRIDGDGNLVFTP
;
A
#
# COMPACT_ATOMS: atom_id res chain seq x y z
N MET A 1 -5.21 -42.65 49.51
CA MET A 1 -5.81 -42.55 48.16
C MET A 1 -5.30 -41.25 47.56
N LYS A 2 -4.17 -41.31 46.85
CA LYS A 2 -4.05 -41.41 45.37
C LYS A 2 -4.44 -40.10 44.66
N HIS A 3 -3.38 -39.37 44.24
CA HIS A 3 -3.18 -38.55 43.02
C HIS A 3 -4.24 -37.47 42.69
N VAL A 4 -3.90 -36.27 42.22
CA VAL A 4 -3.16 -35.99 40.97
C VAL A 4 -2.60 -34.56 40.99
N THR A 5 -1.33 -34.47 40.60
CA THR A 5 -0.54 -33.30 40.18
C THR A 5 -1.06 -32.72 38.86
N SER A 6 -1.10 -31.39 38.67
CA SER A 6 -0.92 -30.83 37.33
C SER A 6 -0.32 -29.43 37.34
N LEU A 7 0.95 -29.39 36.97
CA LEU A 7 1.69 -28.24 36.46
C LEU A 7 1.02 -27.77 35.16
N LEU A 8 0.76 -26.48 34.98
CA LEU A 8 0.59 -25.89 33.64
C LEU A 8 1.50 -24.66 33.54
N LEU A 9 2.68 -24.91 32.99
CA LEU A 9 3.59 -23.89 32.50
C LEU A 9 2.99 -23.36 31.19
N GLY A 10 2.26 -22.25 31.27
CA GLY A 10 1.76 -21.54 30.10
C GLY A 10 2.89 -20.82 29.39
N LEU A 11 3.57 -21.51 28.48
CA LEU A 11 4.44 -20.90 27.49
C LEU A 11 3.56 -20.06 26.55
N LEU A 12 3.48 -18.76 26.82
CA LEU A 12 2.81 -17.80 25.93
C LEU A 12 3.69 -17.62 24.69
N LEU A 13 3.45 -18.41 23.65
CA LEU A 13 3.99 -18.14 22.32
C LEU A 13 3.32 -16.84 21.82
N VAL A 14 4.04 -15.73 21.89
CA VAL A 14 3.67 -14.52 21.16
C VAL A 14 3.93 -14.82 19.69
N VAL A 15 2.92 -15.32 18.98
CA VAL A 15 2.96 -15.40 17.52
C VAL A 15 2.62 -14.00 17.02
N GLY A 16 3.64 -13.14 16.95
CA GLY A 16 3.52 -11.87 16.25
C GLY A 16 3.38 -12.17 14.77
N VAL A 17 2.19 -11.97 14.20
CA VAL A 17 2.03 -11.89 12.74
C VAL A 17 2.75 -10.61 12.33
N GLN A 18 4.00 -10.72 11.88
CA GLN A 18 4.68 -9.57 11.27
C GLN A 18 4.03 -9.32 9.90
N ALA A 19 3.40 -8.16 9.77
CA ALA A 19 3.02 -7.59 8.48
C ALA A 19 4.27 -7.37 7.61
N GLN A 20 4.05 -7.28 6.30
CA GLN A 20 5.11 -6.99 5.31
C GLN A 20 5.98 -5.82 5.74
N GLN A 21 7.30 -6.03 5.82
CA GLN A 21 8.29 -5.03 6.23
C GLN A 21 9.10 -4.58 5.02
N VAL A 22 9.49 -3.31 4.98
CA VAL A 22 10.38 -2.76 3.95
C VAL A 22 11.50 -1.95 4.59
N PHE A 23 12.73 -2.07 4.09
CA PHE A 23 13.86 -1.27 4.55
C PHE A 23 14.92 -1.13 3.46
N LYS A 24 15.84 -0.20 3.67
CA LYS A 24 17.01 0.02 2.81
C LYS A 24 18.21 -0.72 3.38
N HIS A 25 18.91 -1.48 2.54
CA HIS A 25 20.15 -2.18 2.88
C HIS A 25 21.30 -1.59 2.08
N THR A 26 22.45 -1.37 2.73
CA THR A 26 23.65 -0.86 2.07
C THR A 26 24.82 -1.84 2.25
N ALA A 27 25.48 -2.18 1.14
CA ALA A 27 26.71 -2.96 1.14
C ALA A 27 27.87 -2.11 1.67
N THR A 28 28.31 -2.37 2.90
CA THR A 28 29.44 -1.71 3.55
C THR A 28 30.64 -2.64 3.61
N SER A 29 31.81 -2.14 4.02
CA SER A 29 32.97 -3.01 4.23
C SER A 29 32.79 -4.03 5.36
N SER A 30 31.92 -3.77 6.34
CA SER A 30 31.72 -4.67 7.49
C SER A 30 30.73 -5.79 7.22
N ASN A 31 29.77 -5.59 6.30
CA ASN A 31 28.74 -6.59 6.01
C ASN A 31 28.94 -7.30 4.66
N THR A 32 29.93 -6.89 3.87
CA THR A 32 30.19 -7.45 2.52
C THR A 32 31.32 -8.47 2.57
N ASN A 33 31.08 -9.63 1.96
CA ASN A 33 32.07 -10.68 1.76
C ASN A 33 31.97 -11.19 0.32
N ASN A 34 33.07 -11.13 -0.42
CA ASN A 34 33.15 -11.52 -1.84
C ASN A 34 32.00 -10.92 -2.68
N ASN A 35 31.07 -11.76 -3.13
CA ASN A 35 29.96 -11.41 -4.01
C ASN A 35 28.63 -11.18 -3.27
N TRP A 36 28.62 -11.11 -1.93
CA TRP A 36 27.40 -10.89 -1.16
C TRP A 36 27.54 -9.88 -0.04
N THR A 37 26.41 -9.35 0.40
CA THR A 37 26.26 -8.52 1.59
C THR A 37 25.23 -9.14 2.53
N THR A 38 25.56 -9.15 3.83
CA THR A 38 24.74 -9.74 4.89
C THR A 38 23.73 -8.72 5.39
N ILE A 39 22.46 -9.09 5.44
CA ILE A 39 21.40 -8.28 6.03
C ILE A 39 21.40 -8.48 7.54
N ASP A 40 21.47 -7.39 8.29
CA ASP A 40 21.20 -7.36 9.72
C ASP A 40 19.91 -6.57 9.96
N HIS A 41 18.79 -7.28 10.06
CA HIS A 41 17.50 -6.65 10.30
C HIS A 41 16.58 -7.56 11.12
N PRO A 42 15.88 -7.07 12.17
CA PRO A 42 15.04 -7.88 13.05
C PRO A 42 14.05 -8.79 12.33
N SER A 43 13.43 -8.33 11.24
CA SER A 43 12.47 -9.13 10.46
C SER A 43 13.10 -10.30 9.66
N THR A 44 14.43 -10.33 9.53
CA THR A 44 15.16 -11.35 8.75
C THR A 44 16.08 -12.22 9.61
N ASN A 45 16.48 -11.72 10.78
CA ASN A 45 17.43 -12.38 11.67
C ASN A 45 16.81 -13.61 12.32
N ASN A 46 17.52 -14.75 12.32
CA ASN A 46 17.01 -16.02 12.87
C ASN A 46 15.69 -16.49 12.22
N ASN A 47 15.31 -15.92 11.06
CA ASN A 47 14.10 -16.27 10.34
C ASN A 47 14.42 -16.89 8.97
N PRO A 48 14.71 -18.20 8.89
CA PRO A 48 14.97 -18.88 7.63
C PRO A 48 13.74 -18.96 6.71
N ASN A 49 12.54 -18.68 7.23
CA ASN A 49 11.28 -18.81 6.49
C ASN A 49 10.86 -17.51 5.80
N ALA A 50 11.50 -16.39 6.11
CA ALA A 50 11.16 -15.10 5.53
C ALA A 50 11.24 -15.12 3.98
N ILE A 51 10.27 -14.48 3.34
CA ILE A 51 10.21 -14.31 1.88
C ILE A 51 10.69 -12.90 1.55
N LEU A 52 11.84 -12.81 0.89
CA LEU A 52 12.48 -11.54 0.56
C LEU A 52 12.36 -11.21 -0.93
N VAL A 53 12.04 -9.95 -1.24
CA VAL A 53 12.20 -9.34 -2.56
C VAL A 53 13.19 -8.20 -2.45
N VAL A 54 14.08 -8.08 -3.44
CA VAL A 54 15.15 -7.08 -3.45
C VAL A 54 15.15 -6.31 -4.76
N THR A 55 15.27 -4.99 -4.69
CA THR A 55 15.46 -4.11 -5.86
C THR A 55 16.68 -3.22 -5.63
N SER A 56 17.52 -3.07 -6.65
CA SER A 56 18.67 -2.16 -6.56
C SER A 56 18.19 -0.71 -6.61
N ASP A 57 18.65 0.08 -5.65
CA ASP A 57 18.44 1.53 -5.58
C ASP A 57 19.78 2.21 -5.85
N TYR A 58 19.82 3.14 -6.80
CA TYR A 58 21.02 3.92 -7.11
C TYR A 58 21.39 4.88 -5.98
N GLY A 59 20.41 5.28 -5.14
CA GLY A 59 20.56 6.38 -4.20
C GLY A 59 20.96 7.67 -4.91
N THR A 60 21.78 8.49 -4.25
CA THR A 60 22.29 9.75 -4.82
C THR A 60 23.52 9.54 -5.71
N THR A 61 24.42 8.62 -5.33
CA THR A 61 25.73 8.41 -5.97
C THR A 61 26.22 6.96 -5.91
N GLY A 62 25.30 5.98 -5.82
CA GLY A 62 25.63 4.57 -5.72
C GLY A 62 26.27 3.98 -7.00
N PRO A 63 26.88 2.78 -6.91
CA PRO A 63 27.37 2.07 -8.08
C PRO A 63 26.22 1.51 -8.91
N TYR A 64 26.43 1.38 -10.22
CA TYR A 64 25.54 0.62 -11.09
C TYR A 64 25.64 -0.88 -10.76
N VAL A 65 24.50 -1.50 -10.47
CA VAL A 65 24.38 -2.93 -10.16
C VAL A 65 23.88 -3.68 -11.40
N ASN A 66 24.74 -3.77 -12.41
CA ASN A 66 24.43 -4.51 -13.64
C ASN A 66 24.69 -6.03 -13.47
N LYS A 67 24.06 -6.62 -12.46
CA LYS A 67 24.25 -8.01 -12.01
C LYS A 67 22.92 -8.58 -11.56
N SER A 68 22.60 -9.81 -11.96
CA SER A 68 21.41 -10.49 -11.46
C SER A 68 21.54 -10.73 -9.96
N LEU A 69 20.53 -10.30 -9.20
CA LEU A 69 20.50 -10.44 -7.76
C LEU A 69 19.89 -11.78 -7.35
N GLY A 70 20.37 -12.33 -6.23
CA GLY A 70 19.74 -13.43 -5.54
C GLY A 70 19.81 -13.22 -4.03
N VAL A 71 19.00 -13.98 -3.30
CA VAL A 71 19.03 -14.06 -1.85
C VAL A 71 19.27 -15.48 -1.36
N TRP A 72 19.95 -15.61 -0.22
CA TRP A 72 20.11 -16.89 0.46
C TRP A 72 20.09 -16.71 1.97
N TYR A 73 19.81 -17.79 2.70
CA TYR A 73 19.89 -17.79 4.15
C TYR A 73 21.08 -18.61 4.61
N TYR A 74 21.99 -17.99 5.36
CA TYR A 74 23.21 -18.62 5.85
C TYR A 74 23.61 -18.01 7.19
N ASN A 75 24.07 -18.86 8.12
CA ASN A 75 24.53 -18.45 9.45
C ASN A 75 23.55 -17.52 10.18
N ASN A 76 22.28 -17.93 10.22
CA ASN A 76 21.17 -17.21 10.85
C ASN A 76 20.82 -15.84 10.23
N ARG A 77 21.34 -15.52 9.05
CA ARG A 77 21.14 -14.24 8.36
C ARG A 77 20.77 -14.42 6.90
N TRP A 78 19.95 -13.52 6.38
CA TRP A 78 19.73 -13.39 4.95
C TRP A 78 20.89 -12.61 4.31
N ASN A 79 21.23 -12.94 3.07
CA ASN A 79 22.24 -12.21 2.31
C ASN A 79 21.72 -11.91 0.90
N ILE A 80 22.14 -10.78 0.34
CA ILE A 80 21.95 -10.40 -1.06
C ILE A 80 23.25 -10.66 -1.79
N PHE A 81 23.22 -11.37 -2.91
CA PHE A 81 24.43 -11.72 -3.66
C PHE A 81 24.30 -11.49 -5.16
N TYR A 82 25.44 -11.26 -5.82
CA TYR A 82 25.54 -11.26 -7.27
C TYR A 82 25.64 -12.70 -7.78
N GLN A 83 24.69 -13.09 -8.62
CA GLN A 83 24.59 -14.46 -9.10
C GLN A 83 25.71 -14.87 -10.06
N ASP A 84 26.43 -13.89 -10.64
CA ASP A 84 27.62 -14.14 -11.44
C ASP A 84 28.90 -14.32 -10.61
N GLN A 85 28.78 -14.25 -9.28
CA GLN A 85 29.88 -14.37 -8.32
C GLN A 85 30.96 -13.28 -8.43
N SER A 86 30.71 -12.21 -9.18
CA SER A 86 31.57 -11.03 -9.16
C SER A 86 31.47 -10.31 -7.81
N ALA A 87 32.53 -9.59 -7.42
CA ALA A 87 32.57 -8.92 -6.12
C ALA A 87 31.41 -7.93 -5.95
N MET A 88 30.78 -7.95 -4.77
CA MET A 88 29.71 -7.03 -4.40
C MET A 88 30.28 -5.61 -4.35
N ALA A 89 29.62 -4.68 -5.06
CA ALA A 89 30.09 -3.30 -5.10
C ALA A 89 29.83 -2.63 -3.75
N ARG A 90 30.86 -2.00 -3.18
CA ARG A 90 30.71 -1.21 -1.95
C ARG A 90 29.76 -0.04 -2.23
N ASN A 91 28.94 0.30 -1.24
CA ASN A 91 27.89 1.31 -1.29
C ASN A 91 26.78 0.99 -2.30
N ALA A 92 26.68 -0.25 -2.80
CA ALA A 92 25.45 -0.69 -3.47
C ALA A 92 24.29 -0.64 -2.46
N ILE A 93 23.19 -0.03 -2.87
CA ILE A 93 21.99 0.15 -2.04
C ILE A 93 20.88 -0.73 -2.62
N PHE A 94 20.11 -1.33 -1.72
CA PHE A 94 19.02 -2.22 -2.07
C PHE A 94 17.79 -1.90 -1.23
N ASN A 95 16.64 -1.79 -1.87
CA ASN A 95 15.35 -1.85 -1.20
C ASN A 95 15.03 -3.32 -0.93
N VAL A 96 14.73 -3.67 0.31
CA VAL A 96 14.43 -5.02 0.77
C VAL A 96 13.02 -5.05 1.31
N MET A 97 12.20 -5.95 0.78
CA MET A 97 10.86 -6.26 1.24
C MET A 97 10.88 -7.65 1.86
N VAL A 98 10.28 -7.79 3.04
CA VAL A 98 10.21 -9.02 3.81
C VAL A 98 8.74 -9.33 4.08
N ALA A 99 8.32 -10.54 3.79
CA ALA A 99 7.02 -11.05 4.15
C ALA A 99 7.15 -12.42 4.82
N GLU A 100 6.22 -12.74 5.72
CA GLU A 100 6.07 -14.11 6.21
C GLU A 100 5.42 -15.00 5.14
N PRO A 101 5.71 -16.31 5.13
CA PRO A 101 5.05 -17.25 4.23
C PRO A 101 3.52 -17.19 4.38
N ALA A 102 2.84 -16.92 3.27
CA ALA A 102 1.40 -16.78 3.21
C ALA A 102 0.86 -17.17 1.82
N SER A 103 -0.45 -17.04 1.60
CA SER A 103 -1.06 -17.29 0.28
C SER A 103 -0.49 -16.35 -0.80
N ASN A 104 -0.18 -15.11 -0.45
CA ASN A 104 0.39 -14.06 -1.32
C ASN A 104 1.93 -13.96 -1.28
N ALA A 105 2.63 -14.61 -0.35
CA ALA A 105 4.10 -14.59 -0.26
C ALA A 105 4.67 -16.00 -0.10
N PHE A 106 5.45 -16.48 -1.07
CA PHE A 106 5.86 -17.89 -1.11
C PHE A 106 7.13 -18.11 -1.93
N ILE A 107 7.72 -19.31 -1.77
CA ILE A 107 8.80 -19.80 -2.62
C ILE A 107 8.22 -20.64 -3.75
N HIS A 108 8.48 -20.23 -4.99
CA HIS A 108 8.23 -21.03 -6.18
C HIS A 108 9.49 -21.83 -6.54
N GLN A 109 9.36 -23.12 -6.87
CA GLN A 109 10.47 -23.95 -7.35
C GLN A 109 10.18 -24.43 -8.77
N ALA A 110 11.15 -24.22 -9.67
CA ALA A 110 11.09 -24.69 -11.04
C ALA A 110 11.29 -26.21 -11.10
N THR A 111 10.22 -26.95 -11.31
CA THR A 111 10.21 -28.41 -11.51
C THR A 111 10.14 -28.76 -13.00
N GLY A 112 10.47 -30.00 -13.36
CA GLY A 112 10.42 -30.45 -14.76
C GLY A 112 9.04 -30.30 -15.41
N SER A 113 7.95 -30.40 -14.65
CA SER A 113 6.58 -30.19 -15.13
C SER A 113 6.19 -28.71 -15.25
N SER A 114 6.84 -27.82 -14.51
CA SER A 114 6.58 -26.38 -14.56
C SER A 114 7.39 -25.67 -15.64
N ILE A 115 8.52 -26.24 -16.07
CA ILE A 115 9.49 -25.58 -16.95
C ILE A 115 9.07 -25.74 -18.41
N SER A 116 9.10 -24.62 -19.15
CA SER A 116 9.02 -24.60 -20.61
C SER A 116 10.03 -23.58 -21.15
N GLY A 117 11.11 -24.09 -21.75
CA GLY A 117 12.21 -23.27 -22.27
C GLY A 117 12.81 -22.35 -21.19
N SER A 118 12.70 -21.03 -21.38
CA SER A 118 13.23 -20.00 -20.47
C SER A 118 12.30 -19.65 -19.31
N SER A 119 11.24 -20.42 -19.08
CA SER A 119 10.15 -20.05 -18.19
C SER A 119 9.76 -21.17 -17.22
N THR A 120 9.20 -20.81 -16.08
CA THR A 120 8.56 -21.74 -15.13
C THR A 120 7.17 -21.23 -14.73
N LEU A 121 6.17 -22.11 -14.84
CA LEU A 121 4.77 -21.85 -14.54
C LEU A 121 4.51 -21.91 -13.03
N ILE A 122 3.80 -20.92 -12.51
CA ILE A 122 3.28 -20.90 -11.15
C ILE A 122 1.86 -21.45 -11.18
N ASP A 123 1.62 -22.54 -10.45
CA ASP A 123 0.29 -23.10 -10.23
C ASP A 123 -0.08 -22.91 -8.75
N ARG A 124 -0.92 -21.91 -8.45
CA ARG A 124 -1.26 -21.56 -7.06
C ARG A 124 -2.70 -21.05 -6.94
N ALA A 125 -3.46 -21.66 -6.04
CA ALA A 125 -4.78 -21.19 -5.63
C ALA A 125 -4.66 -19.77 -5.04
N GLY A 126 -5.27 -18.78 -5.69
CA GLY A 126 -5.14 -17.35 -5.38
C GLY A 126 -4.36 -16.52 -6.41
N LEU A 127 -3.67 -17.17 -7.35
CA LEU A 127 -3.06 -16.54 -8.53
C LEU A 127 -3.64 -17.05 -9.85
N ASN A 128 -4.07 -18.32 -9.88
CA ASN A 128 -4.74 -18.89 -11.05
C ASN A 128 -6.05 -18.13 -11.33
N GLY A 129 -6.28 -17.75 -12.58
CA GLY A 129 -7.45 -16.94 -12.98
C GLY A 129 -7.31 -15.43 -12.69
N VAL A 130 -6.26 -14.98 -11.99
CA VAL A 130 -6.10 -13.59 -11.53
C VAL A 130 -5.07 -12.85 -12.38
N SER A 131 -5.46 -12.39 -13.56
CA SER A 131 -4.59 -11.65 -14.51
C SER A 131 -4.16 -10.25 -14.02
N THR A 132 -4.90 -9.70 -13.06
CA THR A 132 -4.69 -8.38 -12.48
C THR A 132 -3.64 -8.37 -11.37
N ALA A 133 -3.24 -9.53 -10.85
CA ALA A 133 -2.25 -9.63 -9.79
C ALA A 133 -0.91 -8.98 -10.17
N LYS A 134 -0.19 -8.49 -9.16
CA LYS A 134 1.10 -7.85 -9.32
C LYS A 134 2.13 -8.61 -8.52
N LEU A 135 2.98 -9.33 -9.23
CA LEU A 135 4.01 -10.17 -8.63
C LEU A 135 5.35 -9.43 -8.66
N LEU A 136 6.01 -9.44 -7.51
CA LEU A 136 7.42 -9.12 -7.36
C LEU A 136 8.20 -10.41 -7.14
N VAL A 137 9.37 -10.52 -7.78
CA VAL A 137 10.18 -11.75 -7.71
C VAL A 137 11.65 -11.46 -7.48
N THR A 138 12.31 -12.34 -6.72
CA THR A 138 13.77 -12.37 -6.56
C THR A 138 14.22 -13.82 -6.50
N GLN A 139 15.36 -14.13 -7.13
CA GLN A 139 15.91 -15.49 -7.05
C GLN A 139 16.22 -15.85 -5.60
N ASN A 140 15.82 -17.04 -5.16
CA ASN A 140 16.23 -17.64 -3.91
C ASN A 140 17.19 -18.80 -4.20
N TYR A 141 18.43 -18.75 -3.69
CA TYR A 141 19.39 -19.83 -3.89
C TYR A 141 19.01 -21.10 -3.11
N GLY A 142 18.25 -20.95 -2.02
CA GLY A 142 17.98 -22.00 -1.06
C GLY A 142 19.28 -22.54 -0.44
N THR A 143 19.30 -23.83 -0.12
CA THR A 143 20.46 -24.50 0.49
C THR A 143 21.54 -24.93 -0.50
N SER A 144 21.20 -25.10 -1.79
CA SER A 144 22.10 -25.76 -2.76
C SER A 144 21.98 -25.24 -4.19
N GLY A 145 21.35 -24.09 -4.43
CA GLY A 145 21.13 -23.54 -5.76
C GLY A 145 20.05 -24.28 -6.56
N PRO A 146 20.07 -24.19 -7.91
CA PRO A 146 21.13 -23.62 -8.75
C PRO A 146 21.17 -22.08 -8.80
N TYR A 147 22.27 -21.55 -9.32
CA TYR A 147 22.32 -20.14 -9.77
C TYR A 147 21.45 -19.96 -11.03
N ASN A 148 20.81 -18.81 -11.14
CA ASN A 148 20.07 -18.40 -12.34
C ASN A 148 20.44 -16.95 -12.69
N ASN A 149 21.69 -16.74 -13.09
CA ASN A 149 22.26 -15.43 -13.39
C ASN A 149 21.67 -14.81 -14.67
N ARG A 150 20.38 -14.48 -14.67
CA ARG A 150 19.62 -13.92 -15.79
C ARG A 150 18.61 -12.88 -15.26
N PRO A 151 18.36 -11.78 -16.01
CA PRO A 151 17.28 -10.85 -15.67
C PRO A 151 15.93 -11.56 -15.66
N LEU A 152 15.15 -11.32 -14.61
CA LEU A 152 13.87 -11.96 -14.36
C LEU A 152 12.70 -11.05 -14.72
N GLY A 153 11.62 -11.66 -15.17
CA GLY A 153 10.32 -11.00 -15.26
C GLY A 153 9.19 -11.98 -15.08
N VAL A 154 7.98 -11.43 -15.02
CA VAL A 154 6.74 -12.19 -14.87
C VAL A 154 5.77 -11.87 -16.00
N TYR A 155 4.95 -12.84 -16.39
CA TYR A 155 3.82 -12.58 -17.28
C TYR A 155 2.69 -13.57 -17.00
N TYR A 156 1.48 -13.17 -17.38
CA TYR A 156 0.28 -13.97 -17.23
C TYR A 156 -0.05 -14.64 -18.57
N PHE A 157 -0.27 -15.96 -18.56
CA PHE A 157 -0.54 -16.76 -19.75
C PHE A 157 -1.35 -18.00 -19.38
N ASN A 158 -2.39 -18.31 -20.17
CA ASN A 158 -3.27 -19.45 -19.96
C ASN A 158 -3.70 -19.60 -18.49
N GLU A 159 -4.31 -18.54 -17.97
CA GLU A 159 -4.85 -18.46 -16.60
C GLU A 159 -3.82 -18.58 -15.46
N ARG A 160 -2.52 -18.52 -15.77
CA ARG A 160 -1.45 -18.74 -14.80
C ARG A 160 -0.34 -17.71 -14.93
N TRP A 161 0.33 -17.44 -13.83
CA TRP A 161 1.52 -16.61 -13.82
C TRP A 161 2.77 -17.42 -14.14
N ILE A 162 3.73 -16.80 -14.81
CA ILE A 162 4.98 -17.42 -15.25
C ILE A 162 6.14 -16.53 -14.84
N ILE A 163 7.22 -17.13 -14.32
CA ILE A 163 8.53 -16.47 -14.14
C ILE A 163 9.39 -16.82 -15.34
N ARG A 164 10.07 -15.82 -15.91
CA ARG A 164 10.85 -15.97 -17.14
C ARG A 164 12.24 -15.36 -17.01
N ASN A 165 13.23 -16.08 -17.54
CA ASN A 165 14.53 -15.54 -17.89
C ASN A 165 14.37 -14.70 -19.15
N LEU A 166 14.45 -13.38 -19.01
CA LEU A 166 14.15 -12.41 -20.06
C LEU A 166 15.14 -12.44 -21.21
N SER A 167 16.36 -12.93 -20.96
CA SER A 167 17.38 -13.18 -21.99
C SER A 167 16.99 -14.30 -22.96
N GLY A 168 15.96 -15.10 -22.65
CA GLY A 168 15.60 -16.30 -23.40
C GLY A 168 16.43 -17.54 -23.03
N SER A 169 17.36 -17.45 -22.07
CA SER A 169 18.10 -18.61 -21.57
C SER A 169 17.20 -19.59 -20.82
N THR A 170 17.43 -20.89 -20.99
CA THR A 170 16.66 -21.96 -20.33
C THR A 170 16.55 -21.74 -18.83
N MET A 171 15.36 -21.98 -18.27
CA MET A 171 15.12 -21.95 -16.84
C MET A 171 15.81 -23.15 -16.17
N PRO A 172 16.72 -22.96 -15.21
CA PRO A 172 17.39 -24.08 -14.57
C PRO A 172 16.43 -24.95 -13.75
N LEU A 173 16.54 -26.27 -13.89
CA LEU A 173 15.79 -27.21 -13.05
C LEU A 173 16.18 -27.02 -11.58
N GLY A 174 15.17 -26.88 -10.72
CA GLY A 174 15.34 -26.66 -9.28
C GLY A 174 15.57 -25.21 -8.87
N ALA A 175 15.65 -24.25 -9.81
CA ALA A 175 15.75 -22.82 -9.47
C ALA A 175 14.57 -22.41 -8.58
N LYS A 176 14.84 -21.65 -7.51
CA LYS A 176 13.81 -21.17 -6.59
C LYS A 176 13.68 -19.65 -6.66
N PHE A 177 12.48 -19.17 -6.41
CA PHE A 177 12.14 -17.75 -6.48
C PHE A 177 11.26 -17.39 -5.30
N ASN A 178 11.62 -16.33 -4.59
CA ASN A 178 10.68 -15.67 -3.70
C ASN A 178 9.69 -14.90 -4.57
N VAL A 179 8.39 -15.11 -4.33
CA VAL A 179 7.29 -14.49 -5.04
C VAL A 179 6.39 -13.82 -4.03
N ILE A 180 6.16 -12.52 -4.20
CA ILE A 180 5.21 -11.75 -3.39
C ILE A 180 4.19 -11.10 -4.32
N ARG A 181 2.90 -11.38 -4.09
CA ARG A 181 1.78 -10.62 -4.64
C ARG A 181 1.54 -9.40 -3.74
N VAL A 182 1.60 -8.22 -4.34
CA VAL A 182 1.34 -6.95 -3.67
C VAL A 182 0.07 -6.37 -4.27
N ASP A 183 -0.97 -6.20 -3.47
CA ASP A 183 -2.28 -5.77 -3.98
C ASP A 183 -2.30 -4.26 -4.30
N GLU A 184 -1.49 -3.48 -3.57
CA GLU A 184 -1.31 -2.04 -3.73
C GLU A 184 -0.32 -1.68 -4.85
N ALA A 185 0.32 -2.67 -5.47
CA ALA A 185 1.23 -2.42 -6.57
C ALA A 185 0.49 -1.97 -7.84
N PHE A 186 1.15 -1.12 -8.62
CA PHE A 186 0.61 -0.59 -9.86
C PHE A 186 1.49 -1.01 -11.05
N THR A 187 1.01 -0.72 -12.27
CA THR A 187 1.80 -0.94 -13.48
C THR A 187 2.38 0.38 -13.96
N ALA A 188 3.71 0.42 -14.12
CA ALA A 188 4.39 1.51 -14.80
C ALA A 188 4.80 1.08 -16.21
N THR A 189 4.67 1.99 -17.18
CA THR A 189 4.99 1.75 -18.58
C THR A 189 5.95 2.80 -19.09
N SER A 190 7.02 2.39 -19.79
CA SER A 190 8.01 3.30 -20.40
C SER A 190 7.45 4.04 -21.62
N ASN A 191 6.60 5.03 -21.37
CA ASN A 191 5.97 5.86 -22.41
C ASN A 191 6.85 7.07 -22.76
N THR A 192 7.28 7.82 -21.74
CA THR A 192 8.14 8.99 -21.88
C THR A 192 9.56 8.65 -21.42
N ILE A 193 10.43 8.35 -22.38
CA ILE A 193 11.82 7.91 -22.12
C ILE A 193 12.77 9.07 -22.32
N THR A 194 13.66 9.30 -21.36
CA THR A 194 14.72 10.31 -21.51
C THR A 194 16.01 9.70 -22.06
N SER A 195 16.38 8.50 -21.61
CA SER A 195 17.60 7.81 -22.05
C SER A 195 17.53 6.31 -21.71
N ASN A 196 18.37 5.84 -20.79
CA ASN A 196 18.28 4.51 -20.21
C ASN A 196 17.18 4.37 -19.14
N TRP A 197 16.33 5.38 -18.98
CA TRP A 197 15.33 5.46 -17.91
C TRP A 197 14.05 6.19 -18.33
N PHE A 198 12.99 5.98 -17.53
CA PHE A 198 11.72 6.70 -17.60
C PHE A 198 11.17 6.98 -16.18
N THR A 199 10.34 8.02 -16.06
CA THR A 199 9.72 8.43 -14.78
C THR A 199 8.58 7.50 -14.37
N ILE A 200 8.54 7.16 -13.09
CA ILE A 200 7.40 6.52 -12.46
C ILE A 200 6.44 7.63 -12.02
N GLU A 201 5.32 7.77 -12.71
CA GLU A 201 4.27 8.73 -12.36
C GLU A 201 3.21 8.04 -11.51
N ASN A 202 3.24 8.27 -10.20
CA ASN A 202 2.29 7.70 -9.27
C ASN A 202 2.25 8.45 -7.93
N ALA A 203 1.08 8.56 -7.32
CA ALA A 203 0.92 9.26 -6.03
C ALA A 203 1.79 8.70 -4.89
N PHE A 204 2.17 7.42 -4.92
CA PHE A 204 3.04 6.80 -3.91
C PHE A 204 4.53 7.10 -4.12
N THR A 205 4.93 7.55 -5.32
CA THR A 205 6.33 7.83 -5.68
C THR A 205 6.61 9.31 -5.91
N ASN A 206 5.63 10.07 -6.40
CA ASN A 206 5.83 11.47 -6.75
C ASN A 206 6.06 12.31 -5.48
N ASP A 207 7.09 13.16 -5.52
CA ASP A 207 7.57 14.01 -4.44
C ASP A 207 7.83 13.27 -3.11
N ASN A 208 8.08 11.96 -3.19
CA ASN A 208 8.30 11.10 -2.04
C ASN A 208 9.74 10.56 -2.02
N PRO A 209 10.71 11.35 -1.53
CA PRO A 209 12.11 10.92 -1.43
C PRO A 209 12.31 9.70 -0.52
N ASN A 210 11.35 9.47 0.39
CA ASN A 210 11.42 8.39 1.35
C ASN A 210 10.87 7.09 0.78
N ALA A 211 10.19 7.07 -0.37
CA ALA A 211 9.60 5.82 -0.86
C ALA A 211 10.65 4.71 -1.07
N LEU A 212 10.35 3.48 -0.66
CA LEU A 212 11.11 2.31 -1.05
C LEU A 212 10.40 1.67 -2.25
N VAL A 213 11.00 1.81 -3.42
CA VAL A 213 10.43 1.35 -4.69
C VAL A 213 10.98 -0.03 -5.05
N PHE A 214 10.07 -0.93 -5.38
CA PHE A 214 10.33 -2.30 -5.81
C PHE A 214 9.79 -2.50 -7.21
N VAL A 215 10.56 -3.20 -8.05
CA VAL A 215 10.18 -3.41 -9.44
C VAL A 215 10.39 -4.85 -9.88
N THR A 216 9.50 -5.32 -10.74
CA THR A 216 9.69 -6.55 -11.50
C THR A 216 9.17 -6.32 -12.90
N ARG A 217 9.96 -6.69 -13.92
CA ARG A 217 9.53 -6.54 -15.31
C ARG A 217 8.30 -7.41 -15.57
N ARG A 218 7.28 -6.82 -16.18
CA ARG A 218 6.08 -7.50 -16.66
C ARG A 218 6.18 -7.70 -18.17
N GLY A 219 6.23 -8.93 -18.65
CA GLY A 219 6.26 -9.22 -20.09
C GLY A 219 6.86 -10.58 -20.45
N SER A 220 6.41 -11.13 -21.58
CA SER A 220 6.87 -12.42 -22.12
C SER A 220 8.02 -12.29 -23.12
N ASP A 221 8.27 -11.09 -23.63
CA ASP A 221 9.23 -10.82 -24.69
C ASP A 221 10.64 -10.48 -24.19
N ASN A 222 11.61 -10.52 -25.08
CA ASN A 222 13.01 -10.17 -24.82
C ASN A 222 13.35 -8.71 -25.17
N ARG A 223 12.36 -7.79 -25.25
CA ARG A 223 12.61 -6.38 -25.65
C ARG A 223 13.50 -5.61 -24.68
N ASN A 224 13.44 -5.90 -23.38
CA ASN A 224 14.35 -5.33 -22.38
C ASN A 224 14.97 -6.42 -21.47
N PRO A 225 15.94 -7.21 -21.95
CA PRO A 225 16.56 -8.29 -21.20
C PRO A 225 17.72 -7.75 -20.34
N LYS A 226 17.45 -6.69 -19.57
CA LYS A 226 18.44 -5.92 -18.81
C LYS A 226 18.11 -5.95 -17.32
N GLU A 227 19.15 -5.88 -16.49
CA GLU A 227 18.96 -5.59 -15.07
C GLU A 227 18.50 -4.14 -14.92
N VAL A 228 17.51 -3.93 -14.06
CA VAL A 228 16.93 -2.61 -13.80
C VAL A 228 17.17 -2.19 -12.36
N GLY A 229 17.24 -0.89 -12.14
CA GLY A 229 17.26 -0.29 -10.82
C GLY A 229 16.25 0.84 -10.73
N VAL A 230 16.17 1.42 -9.53
CA VAL A 230 15.38 2.62 -9.25
C VAL A 230 16.27 3.74 -8.72
N TRP A 231 15.87 4.99 -8.96
CA TRP A 231 16.53 6.16 -8.37
C TRP A 231 15.57 7.33 -8.23
N TYR A 232 15.87 8.22 -7.28
CA TYR A 232 15.09 9.44 -7.03
C TYR A 232 15.90 10.68 -7.41
N ASN A 233 15.30 11.61 -8.14
CA ASN A 233 15.99 12.78 -8.67
C ASN A 233 15.73 14.11 -7.92
N GLY A 234 14.99 14.06 -6.81
CA GLY A 234 14.55 15.26 -6.08
C GLY A 234 13.06 15.57 -6.25
N GLY A 235 12.39 15.02 -7.27
CA GLY A 235 10.94 15.11 -7.44
C GLY A 235 10.28 13.76 -7.72
N ASN A 236 10.85 12.94 -8.61
CA ASN A 236 10.23 11.66 -8.99
C ASN A 236 11.20 10.49 -8.90
N TRP A 237 10.62 9.29 -8.72
CA TRP A 237 11.32 8.03 -8.90
C TRP A 237 11.35 7.61 -10.36
N HIS A 238 12.38 6.87 -10.73
CA HIS A 238 12.65 6.43 -12.10
C HIS A 238 13.02 4.96 -12.13
N ILE A 239 12.68 4.26 -13.21
CA ILE A 239 13.22 2.93 -13.52
C ILE A 239 14.27 3.09 -14.61
N PHE A 240 15.44 2.50 -14.42
CA PHE A 240 16.54 2.61 -15.38
C PHE A 240 17.22 1.27 -15.64
N ASN A 241 17.77 1.11 -16.85
CA ASN A 241 18.65 0.01 -17.19
C ASN A 241 20.04 0.24 -16.57
N GLN A 242 20.48 -0.71 -15.75
CA GLN A 242 21.73 -0.66 -14.98
C GLN A 242 22.99 -0.67 -15.86
N ASP A 243 22.90 -1.24 -17.06
CA ASP A 243 23.99 -1.22 -18.04
C ASP A 243 24.06 0.09 -18.85
N ARG A 244 23.14 1.04 -18.58
CA ARG A 244 22.96 2.31 -19.29
C ARG A 244 22.54 2.16 -20.75
N ALA A 245 22.11 0.96 -21.18
CA ALA A 245 21.47 0.81 -22.48
C ALA A 245 20.13 1.55 -22.49
N ALA A 246 19.76 2.13 -23.63
CA ALA A 246 18.51 2.87 -23.79
C ALA A 246 17.30 2.04 -23.32
N MET A 247 16.37 2.65 -22.61
CA MET A 247 15.12 2.02 -22.20
C MET A 247 14.22 1.90 -23.44
N PRO A 248 13.74 0.71 -23.82
CA PRO A 248 12.79 0.59 -24.91
C PRO A 248 11.42 1.16 -24.53
N GLN A 249 10.66 1.63 -25.53
CA GLN A 249 9.29 2.10 -25.34
C GLN A 249 8.33 0.93 -25.07
N ASN A 250 7.26 1.20 -24.32
CA ASN A 250 6.17 0.27 -24.04
C ASN A 250 6.65 -1.01 -23.31
N ILE A 251 7.60 -0.86 -22.39
CA ILE A 251 8.00 -1.90 -21.44
C ILE A 251 7.22 -1.66 -20.15
N THR A 252 6.56 -2.71 -19.67
CA THR A 252 5.75 -2.66 -18.46
C THR A 252 6.47 -3.26 -17.26
N PHE A 253 6.22 -2.70 -16.08
CA PHE A 253 6.75 -3.18 -14.80
C PHE A 253 5.62 -3.26 -13.78
N ASN A 254 5.66 -4.28 -12.93
CA ASN A 254 4.95 -4.23 -11.64
C ASN A 254 5.81 -3.37 -10.71
N VAL A 255 5.19 -2.35 -10.12
CA VAL A 255 5.86 -1.40 -9.22
C VAL A 255 5.11 -1.38 -7.91
N ALA A 256 5.81 -1.59 -6.81
CA ALA A 256 5.30 -1.32 -5.47
C ALA A 256 6.16 -0.21 -4.86
N ALA A 257 5.50 0.74 -4.20
CA ALA A 257 6.16 1.80 -3.47
C ALA A 257 5.51 1.89 -2.10
N PHE A 258 6.35 1.90 -1.08
CA PHE A 258 5.93 2.05 0.30
C PHE A 258 6.60 3.30 0.83
N GLY A 259 5.91 4.10 1.63
CA GLY A 259 6.56 5.16 2.38
C GLY A 259 7.70 4.53 3.17
N GLY A 260 8.95 4.85 2.83
CA GLY A 260 10.09 4.35 3.55
C GLY A 260 10.17 5.08 4.87
N ASP A 261 9.34 4.61 5.79
CA ASP A 261 9.83 4.50 7.14
C ASP A 261 10.97 3.49 7.05
N GLU A 262 12.19 4.01 7.06
CA GLU A 262 13.24 3.28 7.73
C GLU A 262 12.69 2.87 9.11
N ILE A 263 12.25 1.62 9.25
CA ILE A 263 12.57 0.91 10.48
C ILE A 263 14.08 0.65 10.38
N ARG A 264 14.87 1.70 10.66
CA ARG A 264 16.20 1.49 11.22
C ARG A 264 16.01 0.60 12.45
N PRO A 265 16.96 -0.30 12.81
CA PRO A 265 17.12 -0.60 14.23
C PRO A 265 17.15 0.76 14.94
N PRO A 266 16.30 1.02 15.95
CA PRO A 266 16.01 2.36 16.43
C PRO A 266 17.31 3.13 16.52
N ALA A 267 17.41 4.27 15.81
CA ALA A 267 18.62 5.09 15.86
C ALA A 267 19.00 5.21 17.33
N PRO A 268 20.25 4.89 17.72
CA PRO A 268 20.63 4.89 19.12
C PRO A 268 20.19 6.22 19.72
N ILE A 269 19.48 6.14 20.85
CA ILE A 269 18.90 7.31 21.53
C ILE A 269 20.02 8.36 21.65
N PRO A 270 19.89 9.54 21.03
CA PRO A 270 20.93 10.57 21.09
C PRO A 270 21.29 10.87 22.54
N SER A 271 22.58 11.14 22.80
CA SER A 271 23.01 11.54 24.15
C SER A 271 22.27 12.82 24.56
N GLY A 272 21.49 12.77 25.63
CA GLY A 272 20.65 13.89 26.10
C GLY A 272 19.20 13.89 25.56
N ALA A 273 18.80 12.89 24.77
CA ALA A 273 17.40 12.73 24.37
C ALA A 273 16.54 12.28 25.54
N THR A 274 15.30 12.78 25.59
CA THR A 274 14.29 12.40 26.58
C THR A 274 13.36 11.36 25.99
N VAL A 275 13.13 10.26 26.70
CA VAL A 275 12.28 9.15 26.23
C VAL A 275 11.02 9.06 27.07
N VAL A 276 9.86 9.06 26.42
CA VAL A 276 8.55 8.82 27.03
C VAL A 276 8.06 7.45 26.59
N SER A 277 7.80 6.56 27.56
CA SER A 277 7.46 5.18 27.26
C SER A 277 6.14 5.07 26.49
N ARG A 278 6.02 4.04 25.65
CA ARG A 278 4.77 3.73 24.94
C ARG A 278 3.57 3.68 25.89
N ASP A 279 3.71 3.07 27.06
CA ASP A 279 2.60 2.92 28.01
C ASP A 279 2.15 4.25 28.63
N ASP A 280 3.04 5.25 28.68
CA ASP A 280 2.74 6.57 29.23
C ASP A 280 2.03 7.47 28.23
N TRP A 281 2.45 7.47 26.96
CA TRP A 281 1.86 8.35 25.93
C TRP A 281 0.76 7.66 25.11
N PHE A 282 0.96 6.40 24.71
CA PHE A 282 0.07 5.73 23.75
C PHE A 282 -1.13 5.09 24.44
N ARG A 283 -0.96 4.45 25.59
CA ARG A 283 -2.08 3.80 26.30
C ARG A 283 -3.26 4.73 26.62
N PRO A 284 -3.08 5.96 27.15
CA PRO A 284 -4.21 6.87 27.36
C PRO A 284 -4.85 7.31 26.05
N LEU A 285 -4.05 7.47 24.99
CA LEU A 285 -4.53 7.85 23.68
C LEU A 285 -5.32 6.72 23.00
N ASP A 286 -4.84 5.47 23.08
CA ASP A 286 -5.50 4.28 22.52
C ASP A 286 -6.90 4.08 23.13
N ASN A 287 -7.04 4.32 24.44
CA ASN A 287 -8.34 4.29 25.11
C ASN A 287 -9.33 5.32 24.55
N ILE A 288 -8.84 6.49 24.11
CA ILE A 288 -9.68 7.51 23.47
C ILE A 288 -9.97 7.11 22.02
N LEU A 289 -8.95 6.73 21.26
CA LEU A 289 -9.06 6.41 19.83
C LEU A 289 -9.95 5.20 19.54
N ARG A 290 -9.99 4.20 20.42
CA ARG A 290 -10.92 3.05 20.30
C ARG A 290 -12.38 3.44 20.45
N THR A 291 -12.67 4.60 21.01
CA THR A 291 -14.05 5.13 21.12
C THR A 291 -14.42 6.03 19.94
N ALA A 292 -13.49 6.24 18.99
CA ALA A 292 -13.75 7.01 17.78
C ALA A 292 -14.88 6.35 16.99
N PHE A 293 -15.83 7.19 16.58
CA PHE A 293 -16.98 6.81 15.80
C PHE A 293 -17.23 7.91 14.77
N ILE A 294 -17.47 7.51 13.52
CA ILE A 294 -17.85 8.42 12.44
C ILE A 294 -19.20 7.98 11.92
N ARG A 295 -20.12 8.94 11.85
CA ARG A 295 -21.33 8.86 11.03
C ARG A 295 -21.15 9.77 9.84
N ILE A 296 -21.41 9.24 8.66
CA ILE A 296 -21.48 10.00 7.43
C ILE A 296 -22.89 9.84 6.87
N ASN A 297 -23.64 10.94 6.87
CA ASN A 297 -24.96 11.00 6.25
C ASN A 297 -25.20 12.41 5.72
N ASN A 298 -25.65 12.48 4.47
CA ASN A 298 -26.19 13.69 3.87
C ASN A 298 -27.44 13.42 3.01
N TYR A 299 -28.08 12.27 3.20
CA TYR A 299 -29.28 11.87 2.50
C TYR A 299 -30.53 11.97 3.40
N THR A 300 -31.64 12.41 2.81
CA THR A 300 -33.01 12.21 3.34
C THR A 300 -33.88 11.54 2.29
N PRO A 301 -34.79 10.62 2.68
CA PRO A 301 -35.75 10.04 1.73
C PRO A 301 -36.83 11.03 1.27
N ASN A 302 -37.02 12.15 1.98
CA ASN A 302 -38.03 13.14 1.63
C ASN A 302 -37.48 14.13 0.60
N GLN A 303 -37.97 14.02 -0.63
CA GLN A 303 -37.57 14.93 -1.70
C GLN A 303 -37.90 16.39 -1.36
N ASN A 304 -36.94 17.27 -1.59
CA ASN A 304 -36.98 18.72 -1.39
C ASN A 304 -37.22 19.17 0.08
N GLU A 305 -36.99 18.29 1.06
CA GLU A 305 -37.22 18.61 2.48
C GLU A 305 -36.40 19.81 2.96
N PHE A 306 -35.11 19.85 2.63
CA PHE A 306 -34.18 20.93 3.03
C PHE A 306 -33.76 21.82 1.86
N ASN A 307 -34.24 21.54 0.66
CA ASN A 307 -34.01 22.34 -0.53
C ASN A 307 -35.30 22.41 -1.34
N ALA A 308 -36.03 23.53 -1.20
CA ALA A 308 -37.43 23.64 -1.61
C ALA A 308 -37.69 23.32 -3.10
N THR A 309 -36.72 23.56 -3.99
CA THR A 309 -36.74 23.11 -5.39
C THR A 309 -35.32 23.14 -5.95
N GLY A 310 -34.83 22.01 -6.45
CA GLY A 310 -33.65 22.05 -7.31
C GLY A 310 -32.80 20.79 -7.32
N GLU A 311 -31.56 21.00 -7.72
CA GLU A 311 -30.52 20.01 -7.97
C GLU A 311 -30.14 19.16 -6.73
N ARG A 312 -30.43 19.68 -5.52
CA ARG A 312 -30.09 19.11 -4.20
C ARG A 312 -31.30 18.51 -3.50
N ALA A 313 -32.16 17.84 -4.26
CA ALA A 313 -33.47 17.36 -3.80
C ALA A 313 -33.40 16.46 -2.55
N PHE A 314 -32.33 15.71 -2.32
CA PHE A 314 -32.24 14.76 -1.19
C PHE A 314 -31.16 15.13 -0.17
N LEU A 315 -30.62 16.35 -0.23
CA LEU A 315 -29.54 16.78 0.67
C LEU A 315 -30.06 17.00 2.09
N LEU A 316 -29.51 16.26 3.05
CA LEU A 316 -29.68 16.45 4.50
C LEU A 316 -28.41 17.10 5.10
N PRO A 317 -28.44 18.39 5.44
CA PRO A 317 -27.31 19.03 6.11
C PRO A 317 -27.24 18.64 7.60
N GLY A 318 -26.03 18.61 8.17
CA GLY A 318 -25.82 18.54 9.62
C GLY A 318 -25.93 17.16 10.26
N ASP A 319 -26.12 16.09 9.49
CA ASP A 319 -26.24 14.72 10.04
C ASP A 319 -24.93 13.91 10.03
N SER A 320 -23.85 14.48 9.50
CA SER A 320 -22.52 13.88 9.60
C SER A 320 -21.80 14.37 10.86
N PHE A 321 -21.17 13.43 11.59
CA PHE A 321 -20.39 13.80 12.77
C PHE A 321 -19.35 12.76 13.14
N PHE A 322 -18.27 13.26 13.73
CA PHE A 322 -17.29 12.49 14.45
C PHE A 322 -17.63 12.52 15.94
N ARG A 323 -17.49 11.39 16.63
CA ARG A 323 -17.60 11.28 18.09
C ARG A 323 -16.41 10.53 18.68
N MET A 324 -15.92 10.99 19.82
CA MET A 324 -15.02 10.22 20.68
C MET A 324 -15.30 10.51 22.15
N ARG A 325 -14.80 9.66 23.05
CA ARG A 325 -14.86 9.88 24.49
C ARG A 325 -13.48 10.25 25.03
N ALA A 326 -13.35 11.47 25.54
CA ALA A 326 -12.13 11.96 26.16
C ALA A 326 -12.44 12.62 27.51
N ALA A 327 -11.57 12.40 28.51
CA ALA A 327 -11.75 12.92 29.87
C ALA A 327 -13.16 12.64 30.48
N GLY A 328 -13.74 11.48 30.15
CA GLY A 328 -15.06 11.07 30.63
C GLY A 328 -16.25 11.77 29.98
N ARG A 329 -16.02 12.61 28.95
CA ARG A 329 -17.07 13.32 28.20
C ARG A 329 -17.12 12.83 26.75
N ASP A 330 -18.31 12.83 26.17
CA ASP A 330 -18.46 12.59 24.74
C ASP A 330 -18.24 13.90 23.99
N ILE A 331 -17.22 13.93 23.15
CA ILE A 331 -16.93 15.03 22.24
C ILE A 331 -17.57 14.67 20.91
N ARG A 332 -18.48 15.53 20.44
CA ARG A 332 -19.11 15.42 19.12
C ARG A 332 -18.70 16.60 18.27
N MET A 333 -18.16 16.31 17.10
CA MET A 333 -17.80 17.30 16.08
C MET A 333 -18.69 17.04 14.86
N ALA A 334 -19.69 17.89 14.67
CA ALA A 334 -20.49 17.85 13.47
C ALA A 334 -19.70 18.43 12.30
N PHE A 335 -19.89 17.85 11.12
CA PHE A 335 -19.38 18.37 9.88
C PHE A 335 -20.43 18.18 8.79
N ASN A 336 -20.30 18.93 7.70
CA ASN A 336 -21.22 18.82 6.58
C ASN A 336 -20.47 18.25 5.39
N ILE A 337 -21.04 17.21 4.78
CA ILE A 337 -20.61 16.72 3.48
C ILE A 337 -21.66 17.13 2.46
N ASP A 338 -21.21 17.77 1.40
CA ASP A 338 -22.08 18.11 0.29
C ASP A 338 -22.38 16.89 -0.59
N MET A 339 -23.41 16.97 -1.44
CA MET A 339 -23.67 15.94 -2.44
C MET A 339 -22.48 15.82 -3.41
N ILE A 340 -22.20 14.60 -3.84
CA ILE A 340 -21.14 14.30 -4.79
C ILE A 340 -21.71 14.45 -6.20
N GLU A 341 -21.04 15.22 -7.05
CA GLU A 341 -21.40 15.35 -8.46
C GLU A 341 -20.61 14.36 -9.31
N GLY A 342 -21.28 13.66 -10.23
CA GLY A 342 -20.65 12.66 -11.10
C GLY A 342 -21.34 12.51 -12.45
N GLY A 343 -20.70 11.72 -13.33
CA GLY A 343 -21.17 11.41 -14.70
C GLY A 343 -20.85 12.51 -15.74
N PRO A 344 -21.14 12.27 -17.04
CA PRO A 344 -21.01 13.28 -18.08
C PRO A 344 -21.85 14.52 -17.70
N ASP A 345 -21.24 15.70 -17.75
CA ASP A 345 -21.84 17.01 -17.43
C ASP A 345 -22.27 17.27 -15.96
N ASN A 346 -21.73 16.55 -14.95
CA ASN A 346 -22.04 16.74 -13.51
C ASN A 346 -23.52 16.53 -13.12
N ARG A 347 -24.32 15.81 -13.91
CA ARG A 347 -25.79 15.74 -13.72
C ARG A 347 -26.29 14.60 -12.83
N CYS A 348 -25.42 13.67 -12.43
CA CYS A 348 -25.73 12.69 -11.39
C CYS A 348 -25.33 13.24 -10.02
N LYS A 349 -26.26 13.19 -9.07
CA LYS A 349 -26.09 13.67 -7.70
C LYS A 349 -26.12 12.47 -6.77
N ALA A 350 -25.01 12.21 -6.10
CA ALA A 350 -24.90 11.13 -5.14
C ALA A 350 -24.92 11.69 -3.71
N TYR A 351 -25.66 11.00 -2.85
CA TYR A 351 -25.85 11.30 -1.45
C TYR A 351 -25.40 10.09 -0.65
N ILE A 352 -24.72 10.33 0.47
CA ILE A 352 -24.28 9.29 1.39
C ILE A 352 -25.40 9.04 2.38
N ASN A 353 -25.84 7.78 2.44
CA ASN A 353 -26.95 7.33 3.27
C ASN A 353 -26.44 6.49 4.44
N ASP A 354 -26.56 7.04 5.64
CA ASP A 354 -26.38 6.36 6.93
C ASP A 354 -25.14 5.44 7.02
N TRP A 355 -23.97 5.97 6.69
CA TRP A 355 -22.75 5.17 6.65
C TRP A 355 -21.91 5.36 7.91
N ASN A 356 -21.85 4.32 8.75
CA ASN A 356 -21.26 4.40 10.08
C ASN A 356 -20.05 3.48 10.26
N THR A 357 -19.11 3.92 11.09
CA THR A 357 -18.03 3.06 11.58
C THR A 357 -18.58 2.05 12.60
N ASN A 358 -18.24 0.78 12.44
CA ASN A 358 -18.58 -0.28 13.41
C ASN A 358 -17.43 -0.61 14.38
N SER A 359 -16.21 -0.21 14.04
CA SER A 359 -15.02 -0.49 14.85
C SER A 359 -13.93 0.53 14.61
N ALA A 360 -13.15 0.78 15.66
CA ALA A 360 -11.94 1.57 15.63
C ALA A 360 -10.83 0.84 16.41
N SER A 361 -9.64 0.81 15.84
CA SER A 361 -8.45 0.26 16.49
C SER A 361 -7.26 1.17 16.25
N SER A 362 -6.31 1.18 17.18
CA SER A 362 -5.08 1.93 17.00
C SER A 362 -3.86 1.08 17.35
N ALA A 363 -2.75 1.38 16.69
CA ALA A 363 -1.48 0.69 16.85
C ALA A 363 -0.32 1.66 16.60
N VAL A 364 0.83 1.36 17.20
CA VAL A 364 2.08 2.02 16.86
C VAL A 364 2.84 1.08 15.93
N ASP A 365 3.14 1.52 14.72
CA ASP A 365 3.74 0.72 13.66
C ASP A 365 4.65 1.60 12.79
N GLY A 366 5.85 1.12 12.47
CA GLY A 366 6.78 1.83 11.58
C GLY A 366 7.21 3.23 12.03
N GLY A 367 7.20 3.54 13.33
CA GLY A 367 7.48 4.90 13.81
C GLY A 367 6.31 5.89 13.66
N ARG A 368 5.11 5.36 13.35
CA ARG A 368 3.86 6.11 13.22
C ARG A 368 2.79 5.55 14.14
N LEU A 369 1.79 6.38 14.44
CA LEU A 369 0.53 5.96 15.05
C LEU A 369 -0.48 5.67 13.95
N ARG A 370 -0.93 4.43 13.83
CA ARG A 370 -2.00 4.02 12.92
C ARG A 370 -3.33 3.97 13.66
N VAL A 371 -4.38 4.52 13.06
CA VAL A 371 -5.77 4.41 13.49
C VAL A 371 -6.57 3.82 12.35
N LEU A 372 -7.06 2.59 12.52
CA LEU A 372 -7.91 1.89 11.58
C LEU A 372 -9.36 1.98 12.03
N MET A 373 -10.20 2.60 11.22
CA MET A 373 -11.65 2.64 11.39
C MET A 373 -12.30 1.82 10.29
N SER A 374 -13.15 0.87 10.64
CA SER A 374 -13.91 0.07 9.67
C SER A 374 -15.38 0.45 9.71
N PHE A 375 -15.99 0.48 8.54
CA PHE A 375 -17.39 0.77 8.35
C PHE A 375 -18.23 -0.49 8.34
N GLU A 376 -19.52 -0.32 8.51
CA GLU A 376 -20.49 -1.37 8.23
C GLU A 376 -20.52 -1.73 6.74
N ASN A 377 -20.95 -2.97 6.46
CA ASN A 377 -21.04 -3.56 5.11
C ASN A 377 -22.51 -3.86 4.78
N ALA A 378 -23.44 -2.95 5.10
CA ALA A 378 -24.87 -3.26 5.03
C ALA A 378 -25.70 -2.05 4.65
N GLY A 379 -26.40 -2.17 3.52
CA GLY A 379 -27.31 -1.16 3.02
C GLY A 379 -26.81 -0.56 1.71
N ILE A 380 -27.54 0.45 1.25
CA ILE A 380 -27.13 1.29 0.13
C ILE A 380 -26.45 2.50 0.74
N GLU A 381 -25.13 2.57 0.66
CA GLU A 381 -24.36 3.68 1.24
C GLU A 381 -24.35 4.92 0.34
N LEU A 382 -24.54 4.78 -0.97
CA LEU A 382 -24.72 5.91 -1.88
C LEU A 382 -26.05 5.81 -2.63
N VAL A 383 -26.94 6.75 -2.34
CA VAL A 383 -28.19 6.94 -3.07
C VAL A 383 -27.99 8.03 -4.08
N THR A 384 -28.40 7.80 -5.32
CA THR A 384 -28.18 8.74 -6.41
C THR A 384 -29.48 9.27 -6.99
N ASN A 385 -29.38 10.46 -7.58
CA ASN A 385 -30.48 11.14 -8.23
C ASN A 385 -29.99 11.77 -9.53
N CYS A 386 -30.83 11.68 -10.55
CA CYS A 386 -30.60 12.31 -11.84
C CYS A 386 -31.35 13.64 -11.90
N TYR A 387 -30.67 14.74 -12.25
CA TYR A 387 -31.27 16.07 -12.34
C TYR A 387 -31.07 16.70 -13.72
N ASN A 388 -32.16 17.18 -14.34
CA ASN A 388 -32.17 17.88 -15.65
C ASN A 388 -31.33 17.18 -16.74
N ASN A 389 -31.42 15.86 -16.85
CA ASN A 389 -30.74 15.08 -17.89
C ASN A 389 -31.76 14.38 -18.79
N ALA A 390 -31.51 14.40 -20.10
CA ALA A 390 -32.28 13.62 -21.05
C ALA A 390 -32.22 12.12 -20.72
N CYS A 391 -31.13 11.61 -20.13
CA CYS A 391 -30.95 10.19 -19.83
C CYS A 391 -31.56 9.73 -18.49
N CYS A 392 -32.27 10.59 -17.74
CA CYS A 392 -32.99 10.15 -16.54
C CYS A 392 -34.10 9.13 -16.93
N GLU A 393 -34.45 8.23 -16.01
CA GLU A 393 -35.36 7.08 -16.26
C GLU A 393 -36.55 7.43 -17.16
N GLY A 394 -36.70 6.65 -18.25
CA GLY A 394 -37.82 6.79 -19.19
C GLY A 394 -37.47 7.39 -20.56
N ASN A 395 -36.22 7.82 -20.80
CA ASN A 395 -35.82 8.24 -22.15
C ASN A 395 -35.47 7.05 -23.06
N PRO A 396 -36.22 6.83 -24.17
CA PRO A 396 -35.95 5.74 -25.10
C PRO A 396 -34.62 5.85 -25.87
N PHE A 397 -33.93 6.99 -25.82
CA PHE A 397 -32.62 7.20 -26.46
C PHE A 397 -31.43 6.70 -25.64
N CYS A 398 -31.56 6.50 -24.32
CA CYS A 398 -30.50 6.00 -23.43
C CYS A 398 -31.08 5.13 -22.28
N PRO A 399 -31.71 3.99 -22.58
CA PRO A 399 -32.28 3.12 -21.55
C PRO A 399 -31.14 2.47 -20.76
N GLY A 400 -31.04 2.80 -19.47
CA GLY A 400 -30.02 2.28 -18.55
C GLY A 400 -28.89 3.26 -18.19
N ALA A 401 -28.84 4.46 -18.78
CA ALA A 401 -27.91 5.53 -18.37
C ALA A 401 -28.41 6.33 -17.14
N GLY A 402 -29.12 5.67 -16.22
CA GLY A 402 -29.50 6.23 -14.93
C GLY A 402 -28.28 6.45 -14.05
N CYS A 403 -28.44 7.25 -12.99
CA CYS A 403 -27.46 7.29 -11.91
C CYS A 403 -27.76 6.06 -11.03
N PRO A 404 -26.88 5.05 -10.97
CA PRO A 404 -27.14 3.86 -10.17
C PRO A 404 -26.75 4.13 -8.73
N ASP A 405 -27.40 3.41 -7.81
CA ASP A 405 -27.02 3.42 -6.40
C ASP A 405 -25.78 2.55 -6.17
N TYR A 406 -25.07 2.80 -5.07
CA TYR A 406 -23.86 2.05 -4.75
C TYR A 406 -23.83 1.52 -3.32
N GLU A 407 -23.30 0.31 -3.20
CA GLU A 407 -22.92 -0.32 -1.95
C GLU A 407 -21.41 -0.17 -1.73
N LEU A 408 -20.99 0.18 -0.53
CA LEU A 408 -19.59 0.31 -0.13
C LEU A 408 -19.23 -0.81 0.84
N ASN A 409 -18.70 -1.90 0.31
CA ASN A 409 -18.32 -3.07 1.09
C ASN A 409 -16.86 -2.99 1.55
N ASN A 410 -16.57 -3.64 2.68
CA ASN A 410 -15.24 -3.73 3.31
C ASN A 410 -14.56 -2.38 3.50
N ALA A 411 -15.36 -1.34 3.72
CA ALA A 411 -14.86 0.01 3.70
C ALA A 411 -14.11 0.34 4.99
N ALA A 412 -12.96 0.98 4.86
CA ALA A 412 -12.09 1.31 5.98
C ALA A 412 -11.24 2.55 5.72
N ILE A 413 -10.95 3.27 6.80
CA ILE A 413 -10.01 4.39 6.84
C ILE A 413 -8.80 3.97 7.68
N ASP A 414 -7.62 4.09 7.09
CA ASP A 414 -6.32 4.00 7.75
C ASP A 414 -5.74 5.42 7.88
N LEU A 415 -5.76 5.96 9.09
CA LEU A 415 -5.11 7.23 9.43
C LEU A 415 -3.74 6.95 10.06
N PHE A 416 -2.67 7.42 9.43
CA PHE A 416 -1.32 7.39 9.97
C PHE A 416 -0.94 8.78 10.48
N LEU A 417 -0.41 8.83 11.70
CA LEU A 417 0.02 10.04 12.37
C LEU A 417 1.51 9.92 12.69
N THR A 418 2.31 10.83 12.16
CA THR A 418 3.75 10.92 12.44
C THR A 418 4.01 12.12 13.35
N PRO A 419 4.65 11.95 14.52
CA PRO A 419 4.92 13.07 15.41
C PRO A 419 5.95 14.01 14.78
N VAL A 420 5.78 15.31 15.00
CA VAL A 420 6.69 16.37 14.55
C VAL A 420 6.74 17.49 15.58
N MET A 421 7.90 18.12 15.75
CA MET A 421 7.99 19.35 16.54
C MET A 421 7.60 20.56 15.68
N ARG A 422 6.71 21.43 16.18
CA ARG A 422 6.39 22.72 15.57
C ARG A 422 6.68 23.83 16.58
N GLY A 423 7.87 24.42 16.49
CA GLY A 423 8.43 25.17 17.61
C GLY A 423 8.63 24.23 18.81
N ASN A 424 8.39 24.69 20.03
CA ASN A 424 8.48 23.85 21.23
C ASN A 424 7.15 23.15 21.58
N ARG A 425 6.43 22.65 20.58
CA ARG A 425 5.17 21.92 20.77
C ARG A 425 5.12 20.67 19.91
N LEU A 426 4.76 19.55 20.54
CA LEU A 426 4.45 18.30 19.85
C LEU A 426 3.21 18.48 18.97
N SER A 427 3.35 18.15 17.70
CA SER A 427 2.33 18.16 16.65
C SER A 427 2.42 16.85 15.86
N TYR A 428 1.48 16.64 14.93
CA TYR A 428 1.51 15.49 14.03
C TYR A 428 1.33 15.93 12.58
N THR A 429 1.87 15.13 11.66
CA THR A 429 1.44 15.09 10.25
C THR A 429 0.56 13.87 10.04
N SER A 430 -0.51 14.03 9.26
CA SER A 430 -1.49 13.00 8.96
C SER A 430 -1.31 12.47 7.53
N GLU A 431 -1.48 11.17 7.36
CA GLU A 431 -1.68 10.51 6.07
C GLU A 431 -2.94 9.66 6.18
N VAL A 432 -3.88 9.83 5.25
CA VAL A 432 -5.18 9.12 5.27
C VAL A 432 -5.31 8.25 4.03
N ASN A 433 -5.52 6.96 4.27
CA ASN A 433 -5.78 5.96 3.25
C ASN A 433 -7.21 5.44 3.42
N PHE A 434 -8.00 5.52 2.35
CA PHE A 434 -9.36 5.00 2.31
C PHE A 434 -9.43 3.82 1.35
N ARG A 435 -10.10 2.74 1.77
CA ARG A 435 -10.41 1.59 0.91
C ARG A 435 -11.89 1.24 1.02
N ALA A 436 -12.48 0.83 -0.10
CA ALA A 436 -13.81 0.25 -0.18
C ALA A 436 -13.97 -0.52 -1.50
N ASP A 437 -14.70 -1.62 -1.43
CA ASP A 437 -15.20 -2.37 -2.57
C ASP A 437 -16.53 -1.73 -3.01
N VAL A 438 -16.51 -1.01 -4.13
CA VAL A 438 -17.67 -0.28 -4.63
C VAL A 438 -18.52 -1.22 -5.50
N GLY A 439 -19.69 -1.62 -5.00
CA GLY A 439 -20.71 -2.35 -5.76
C GLY A 439 -21.69 -1.36 -6.39
N GLU A 440 -21.94 -1.48 -7.69
CA GLU A 440 -23.00 -0.69 -8.37
C GLU A 440 -24.27 -1.54 -8.44
N LEU A 441 -25.42 -0.97 -8.05
CA LEU A 441 -26.73 -1.61 -8.08
C LEU A 441 -27.51 -1.18 -9.34
N GLY A 442 -27.99 -2.16 -10.11
CA GLY A 442 -28.68 -1.96 -11.38
C GLY A 442 -28.00 -2.69 -12.54
N ASP A 443 -28.73 -2.87 -13.65
CA ASP A 443 -28.17 -3.45 -14.87
C ASP A 443 -27.28 -2.42 -15.58
N ASP A 444 -26.04 -2.80 -15.89
CA ASP A 444 -25.12 -1.91 -16.60
C ASP A 444 -25.55 -1.78 -18.07
N PRO A 445 -25.87 -0.57 -18.56
CA PRO A 445 -26.24 -0.38 -19.97
C PRO A 445 -25.12 -0.82 -20.93
N CYS A 446 -23.87 -0.91 -20.45
CA CYS A 446 -22.71 -1.32 -21.24
C CYS A 446 -22.36 -2.81 -21.16
N THR A 447 -23.17 -3.67 -20.52
CA THR A 447 -22.97 -5.13 -20.58
C THR A 447 -23.70 -5.73 -21.76
N ASP A 448 -22.98 -6.30 -22.74
CA ASP A 448 -23.40 -7.20 -23.84
C ASP A 448 -24.91 -7.28 -24.14
N ASN A 449 -25.53 -6.12 -24.29
CA ASN A 449 -26.93 -5.94 -24.59
C ASN A 449 -27.06 -5.11 -25.88
N PHE A 450 -28.29 -4.89 -26.32
CA PHE A 450 -28.55 -4.14 -27.55
C PHE A 450 -27.93 -2.73 -27.57
N TRP A 451 -27.56 -2.17 -26.41
CA TRP A 451 -27.07 -0.80 -26.24
C TRP A 451 -25.56 -0.68 -26.01
N ALA A 452 -24.81 -1.80 -25.99
CA ALA A 452 -23.35 -1.81 -25.82
C ALA A 452 -22.60 -0.94 -26.86
N PHE A 453 -23.19 -0.74 -28.05
CA PHE A 453 -22.62 0.11 -29.11
C PHE A 453 -22.59 1.60 -28.77
N LEU A 454 -23.45 2.10 -27.87
CA LEU A 454 -23.42 3.51 -27.41
C LEU A 454 -22.18 3.78 -26.52
N CYS A 455 -21.64 2.75 -25.89
CA CYS A 455 -20.44 2.82 -25.06
C CYS A 455 -19.14 2.83 -25.88
N ASP A 456 -19.20 2.49 -27.18
CA ASP A 456 -18.07 2.60 -28.13
C ASP A 456 -17.95 4.02 -28.73
N TRP A 457 -18.98 4.86 -28.59
CA TRP A 457 -18.97 6.27 -29.01
C TRP A 457 -18.75 7.23 -27.82
N ASP A 458 -18.23 6.75 -26.69
CA ASP A 458 -17.77 7.59 -25.56
C ASP A 458 -18.86 8.46 -24.88
N LEU A 459 -20.15 8.13 -25.08
CA LEU A 459 -21.27 8.91 -24.54
C LEU A 459 -21.64 8.54 -23.09
N VAL A 460 -21.20 7.37 -22.60
CA VAL A 460 -21.49 6.85 -21.25
C VAL A 460 -20.23 6.17 -20.67
N PRO A 461 -19.69 6.60 -19.51
CA PRO A 461 -18.51 5.98 -18.88
C PRO A 461 -18.80 4.54 -18.48
N ARG A 462 -17.81 3.64 -18.55
CA ARG A 462 -17.99 2.21 -18.19
C ARG A 462 -18.11 2.03 -16.66
N ARG A 463 -18.75 0.95 -16.19
CA ARG A 463 -18.95 0.66 -14.75
C ARG A 463 -17.69 0.82 -13.88
N GLY A 464 -16.55 0.30 -14.35
CA GLY A 464 -15.29 0.42 -13.62
C GLY A 464 -14.76 1.86 -13.50
N GLU A 465 -15.05 2.73 -14.47
CA GLU A 465 -14.67 4.15 -14.43
C GLU A 465 -15.54 4.92 -13.43
N ARG A 466 -16.86 4.65 -13.40
CA ARG A 466 -17.80 5.23 -12.41
C ARG A 466 -17.40 4.88 -10.97
N GLN A 467 -17.07 3.61 -10.72
CA GLN A 467 -16.60 3.14 -9.40
C GLN A 467 -15.30 3.86 -8.95
N ASN A 468 -14.37 4.11 -9.87
CA ASN A 468 -13.13 4.82 -9.56
C ASN A 468 -13.36 6.32 -9.26
N MET A 469 -14.26 6.98 -9.99
CA MET A 469 -14.63 8.38 -9.73
C MET A 469 -15.20 8.55 -8.32
N ILE A 470 -16.12 7.68 -7.93
CA ILE A 470 -16.75 7.69 -6.61
C ILE A 470 -15.73 7.45 -5.50
N ARG A 471 -14.84 6.47 -5.67
CA ARG A 471 -13.76 6.20 -4.72
C ARG A 471 -12.88 7.43 -4.49
N ASN A 472 -12.50 8.13 -5.57
CA ASN A 472 -11.66 9.31 -5.50
C ASN A 472 -12.36 10.50 -4.82
N ALA A 473 -13.66 10.70 -5.09
CA ALA A 473 -14.45 11.76 -4.49
C ALA A 473 -14.57 11.57 -2.96
N ILE A 474 -14.92 10.36 -2.51
CA ILE A 474 -15.00 10.02 -1.09
C ILE A 474 -13.64 10.20 -0.40
N GLN A 475 -12.56 9.72 -1.02
CA GLN A 475 -11.22 9.86 -0.47
C GLN A 475 -10.81 11.33 -0.30
N THR A 476 -11.16 12.19 -1.26
CA THR A 476 -10.87 13.62 -1.21
C THR A 476 -11.63 14.29 -0.08
N GLU A 477 -12.92 13.99 0.07
CA GLU A 477 -13.76 14.60 1.09
C GLU A 477 -13.34 14.16 2.50
N VAL A 478 -13.08 12.87 2.71
CA VAL A 478 -12.58 12.34 4.00
C VAL A 478 -11.25 13.00 4.38
N ARG A 479 -10.34 13.21 3.42
CA ARG A 479 -9.07 13.91 3.65
C ARG A 479 -9.30 15.35 4.10
N ASN A 480 -10.16 16.09 3.40
CA ASN A 480 -10.46 17.49 3.72
C ASN A 480 -11.03 17.66 5.14
N GLN A 481 -11.87 16.71 5.58
CA GLN A 481 -12.47 16.76 6.91
C GLN A 481 -11.49 16.33 8.02
N LEU A 482 -10.59 15.38 7.77
CA LEU A 482 -9.60 14.94 8.77
C LEU A 482 -8.46 15.95 9.00
N ASP A 483 -8.17 16.80 8.02
CA ASP A 483 -7.26 17.94 8.18
C ASP A 483 -7.92 19.15 8.88
N ALA A 484 -9.19 19.03 9.29
CA ALA A 484 -9.90 20.10 9.98
C ALA A 484 -9.19 20.46 11.32
N PRO A 485 -8.99 21.77 11.61
CA PRO A 485 -8.30 22.23 12.82
C PRO A 485 -8.84 21.67 14.13
N ALA A 486 -10.14 21.34 14.19
CA ALA A 486 -10.80 20.81 15.38
C ALA A 486 -10.34 19.38 15.75
N ILE A 487 -10.17 18.49 14.77
CA ILE A 487 -9.71 17.10 15.00
C ILE A 487 -8.23 17.13 15.42
N ARG A 488 -7.44 17.96 14.75
CA ARG A 488 -6.03 18.19 15.08
C ARG A 488 -5.85 18.71 16.50
N ALA A 489 -6.69 19.64 16.94
CA ALA A 489 -6.62 20.20 18.30
C ALA A 489 -6.87 19.15 19.40
N ILE A 490 -7.69 18.13 19.15
CA ILE A 490 -7.95 17.07 20.14
C ILE A 490 -6.75 16.12 20.27
N VAL A 491 -6.17 15.71 19.13
CA VAL A 491 -4.96 14.87 19.11
C VAL A 491 -3.81 15.62 19.79
N GLU A 492 -3.58 16.88 19.42
CA GLU A 492 -2.55 17.71 20.04
C GLU A 492 -2.82 17.98 21.54
N GLY A 493 -4.09 18.13 21.95
CA GLY A 493 -4.47 18.35 23.35
C GLY A 493 -4.29 17.13 24.24
N ALA A 494 -4.61 15.93 23.74
CA ALA A 494 -4.35 14.68 24.45
C ALA A 494 -2.85 14.39 24.60
N LEU A 495 -2.04 14.86 23.64
CA LEU A 495 -0.60 14.59 23.58
C LEU A 495 0.25 15.67 24.26
N ALA A 496 -0.28 16.87 24.47
CA ALA A 496 0.35 17.89 25.31
C ALA A 496 0.62 17.38 26.75
N ALA A 497 -0.18 16.42 27.24
CA ALA A 497 0.02 15.79 28.55
C ALA A 497 1.20 14.80 28.59
N ALA A 498 1.64 14.30 27.43
CA ALA A 498 2.78 13.39 27.29
C ALA A 498 4.10 14.10 27.00
N MET A 499 4.08 15.44 26.87
CA MET A 499 5.26 16.22 26.57
C MET A 499 6.12 16.43 27.82
N PRO A 500 7.39 16.00 27.83
CA PRO A 500 8.29 16.28 28.94
C PRO A 500 8.62 17.77 29.02
N GLU A 501 9.02 18.24 30.21
CA GLU A 501 9.55 19.61 30.37
C GLU A 501 10.89 19.74 29.63
N GLY A 502 11.03 20.77 28.78
CA GLY A 502 12.27 21.02 28.03
C GLY A 502 12.05 21.83 26.75
N GLU A 503 13.16 22.16 26.07
CA GLU A 503 13.16 22.62 24.68
C GLU A 503 13.61 21.48 23.78
N PHE A 504 12.81 21.15 22.77
CA PHE A 504 13.10 20.06 21.85
C PHE A 504 12.99 20.51 20.40
N SER A 505 13.97 20.15 19.59
CA SER A 505 14.03 20.42 18.16
C SER A 505 13.36 19.34 17.31
N ASP A 506 13.28 18.10 17.81
CA ASP A 506 12.77 16.95 17.07
C ASP A 506 12.09 15.90 17.98
N VAL A 507 11.22 15.09 17.39
CA VAL A 507 10.50 14.00 18.05
C VAL A 507 10.23 12.87 17.07
N ARG A 508 10.40 11.62 17.53
CA ARG A 508 10.06 10.42 16.75
C ARG A 508 9.54 9.29 17.62
N ILE A 509 8.89 8.31 17.02
CA ILE A 509 8.58 7.03 17.66
C ILE A 509 9.73 6.05 17.37
N ASP A 510 10.26 5.38 18.39
CA ASP A 510 11.29 4.34 18.23
C ASP A 510 10.71 2.94 17.95
N GLY A 511 11.58 1.93 17.80
CA GLY A 511 11.18 0.56 17.49
C GLY A 511 10.37 -0.14 18.60
N ASP A 512 10.43 0.37 19.84
CA ASP A 512 9.64 -0.12 20.96
C ASP A 512 8.31 0.66 21.12
N GLY A 513 8.12 1.69 20.29
CA GLY A 513 6.94 2.55 20.29
C GLY A 513 7.02 3.71 21.28
N ASN A 514 8.20 4.02 21.82
CA ASN A 514 8.41 5.15 22.72
C ASN A 514 8.55 6.45 21.93
N LEU A 515 8.13 7.57 22.50
CA LEU A 515 8.48 8.89 21.96
C LEU A 515 9.89 9.26 22.40
N VAL A 516 10.75 9.60 21.46
CA VAL A 516 12.11 10.06 21.68
C VAL A 516 12.20 11.52 21.26
N PHE A 517 12.40 12.39 22.24
CA PHE A 517 12.56 13.84 22.06
C PHE A 517 14.03 14.22 22.03
N THR A 518 14.44 14.98 21.02
CA THR A 518 15.82 15.46 20.86
C THR A 518 15.86 16.97 21.13
N PRO A 519 16.79 17.47 21.97
CA PRO A 519 16.97 18.90 22.22
C PRO A 519 17.13 19.73 20.95
#